data_AF-D2RK80-F1
#
_entry.id   AF-D2RK80-F1
#
_cell.length_a   1.000
_cell.length_b   1.000
_cell.length_c   1.000
_cell.angle_alpha   90.00
_cell.angle_beta   90.00
_cell.angle_gamma   90.00
#
_symmetry.space_group_name_H-M   'P 1'
#
loop_
_entity.id
_entity.type
_entity.pdbx_description
1 polymer ?
#
loop_
_entity_poly.entity_id
_entity_poly.type
_entity_poly.pdbx_seq_one_letter_code
_entity_poly.pdbx_strand_id
1 'polypeptide(L)' 'MFPINRCRCCKHYVVYPREDMRGCPYCDAFPKGIPFDIFTEKVKHDKPYPGDHGIQYEPAHPEAE' A
#
# COMPACT_ATOMS: atom_id res chain seq x y z
N MET A 1 -10.00 -16.68 -8.11
CA MET A 1 -8.88 -16.25 -7.25
C MET A 1 -8.72 -14.76 -7.49
N PHE A 2 -9.19 -13.90 -6.60
CA PHE A 2 -9.01 -12.45 -6.77
C PHE A 2 -7.52 -12.15 -6.62
N PRO A 3 -6.85 -11.49 -7.59
CA PRO A 3 -5.46 -11.13 -7.44
C PRO A 3 -5.33 -10.25 -6.19
N ILE A 4 -4.50 -10.68 -5.25
CA ILE A 4 -4.21 -9.93 -4.03
C ILE A 4 -3.22 -8.86 -4.46
N ASN A 5 -3.67 -7.61 -4.59
CA ASN A 5 -2.78 -6.53 -5.00
C ASN A 5 -1.69 -6.34 -3.95
N ARG A 6 -0.44 -6.09 -4.39
CA ARG A 6 0.74 -5.94 -3.50
C ARG A 6 0.53 -4.98 -2.33
N CYS A 7 -0.27 -3.92 -2.51
CA CYS A 7 -0.59 -3.01 -1.41
C CYS A 7 -1.15 -3.79 -0.20
N ARG A 8 -2.07 -4.73 -0.40
CA ARG A 8 -2.66 -5.52 0.70
C ARG A 8 -1.69 -6.48 1.39
N CYS A 9 -0.57 -6.79 0.74
CA CYS A 9 0.50 -7.61 1.29
C CYS A 9 1.66 -6.76 1.85
N CYS A 10 1.56 -5.43 1.82
CA CYS A 10 2.60 -4.53 2.30
C CYS A 10 2.48 -4.31 3.81
N LYS A 11 3.62 -4.24 4.53
CA LYS A 11 3.69 -3.90 5.96
C LYS A 11 3.05 -2.54 6.28
N HIS A 12 3.13 -1.61 5.33
CA HIS A 12 2.65 -0.23 5.46
C HIS A 12 1.17 -0.06 5.12
N TYR A 13 0.49 -1.12 4.69
CA TYR A 13 -0.93 -1.08 4.36
C TYR A 13 -1.78 -1.38 5.58
N VAL A 14 -2.53 -0.37 6.02
CA VAL A 14 -3.35 -0.44 7.21
C VAL A 14 -4.81 -0.54 6.80
N VAL A 15 -5.44 -1.66 7.16
CA VAL A 15 -6.87 -1.93 6.89
C VAL A 15 -7.77 -1.23 7.91
N TYR A 16 -7.27 -1.04 9.13
CA TYR A 16 -8.01 -0.39 10.20
C TYR A 16 -7.90 1.14 10.06
N PRO A 17 -9.02 1.87 10.08
CA PRO A 17 -9.03 3.30 9.83
C PRO A 17 -8.35 4.09 10.97
N ARG A 18 -7.71 5.22 10.63
CA ARG A 18 -7.43 6.28 11.62
C ARG A 18 -8.76 6.91 12.08
N GLU A 19 -8.80 7.57 13.24
CA GLU A 19 -10.01 8.21 13.77
C GLU A 19 -10.68 9.17 12.76
N ASP A 20 -9.89 9.79 11.89
CA ASP A 20 -10.28 10.73 10.84
C ASP A 20 -10.74 10.10 9.50
N MET A 21 -10.52 8.79 9.26
CA MET A 21 -10.83 8.13 7.98
C MET A 21 -11.60 6.81 8.14
N ARG A 22 -12.72 6.83 8.89
CA ARG A 22 -13.59 5.65 9.12
C ARG A 22 -13.93 4.93 7.81
N GLY A 23 -13.48 3.68 7.69
CA GLY A 23 -13.87 2.75 6.63
C GLY A 23 -12.96 2.71 5.40
N CYS A 24 -11.89 3.51 5.34
CA CYS A 24 -10.95 3.49 4.22
C CYS A 24 -9.59 2.92 4.64
N PRO A 25 -9.06 1.89 3.93
CA PRO A 25 -7.69 1.47 4.14
C PRO A 25 -6.73 2.56 3.66
N TYR A 26 -5.60 2.71 4.35
CA TYR A 26 -4.58 3.69 3.99
C TYR A 26 -3.20 3.05 3.97
N CYS A 27 -2.25 3.75 3.35
CA CYS A 27 -0.84 3.38 3.37
C CYS A 27 -0.05 4.50 4.04
N ASP A 28 0.91 4.19 4.91
CA ASP A 28 1.75 5.22 5.53
C ASP A 28 2.62 5.97 4.51
N ALA A 29 2.98 5.32 3.38
CA ALA A 29 3.62 5.98 2.25
C ALA A 29 2.71 7.04 1.58
N PHE A 30 1.39 6.78 1.57
CA PHE A 30 0.40 7.62 0.91
C PHE A 30 -0.77 7.95 1.86
N PRO A 31 -0.54 8.81 2.87
CA PRO A 31 -1.55 9.11 3.89
C PRO A 31 -2.79 9.82 3.31
N LYS A 32 -2.67 10.43 2.13
CA LYS A 32 -3.78 11.08 1.41
C LYS A 32 -4.55 10.14 0.48
N GLY A 33 -4.14 8.88 0.38
CA GLY A 33 -4.72 7.88 -0.52
C GLY A 33 -3.71 7.31 -1.51
N ILE A 34 -3.77 6.01 -1.74
CA ILE A 34 -2.85 5.27 -2.61
C ILE A 34 -3.15 5.61 -4.09
N PRO A 35 -2.13 5.99 -4.90
CA PRO A 35 -2.30 6.22 -6.32
C PRO A 35 -2.92 5.02 -7.04
N PHE A 36 -3.85 5.27 -7.96
CA PHE A 36 -4.56 4.21 -8.67
C PHE A 36 -3.61 3.29 -9.46
N ASP A 37 -2.55 3.84 -10.07
CA ASP A 37 -1.56 3.05 -10.81
C ASP A 37 -0.75 2.10 -9.91
N ILE A 38 -0.50 2.48 -8.66
CA ILE A 38 0.13 1.59 -7.67
C ILE A 38 -0.89 0.55 -7.18
N PHE A 39 -2.12 0.98 -6.88
CA PHE A 39 -3.17 0.11 -6.37
C PHE A 39 -3.58 -0.98 -7.36
N THR A 40 -3.61 -0.64 -8.66
CA THR A 40 -3.87 -1.56 -9.78
C THR A 40 -2.64 -2.31 -10.27
N GLU A 41 -1.50 -2.17 -9.59
CA GLU A 41 -0.22 -2.81 -9.94
C GLU A 41 0.33 -2.46 -11.33
N LYS A 42 -0.15 -1.37 -11.96
CA LYS A 42 0.47 -0.83 -13.18
C LYS A 42 1.88 -0.31 -12.91
N VAL A 43 2.09 0.26 -11.72
CA VAL A 43 3.39 0.69 -11.22
C VAL A 43 3.69 -0.12 -9.97
N LYS A 44 4.79 -0.89 -10.01
CA LYS A 44 5.28 -1.57 -8.82
C LYS A 44 5.92 -0.57 -7.89
N HIS A 45 5.51 -0.58 -6.62
CA HIS A 45 6.06 0.30 -5.58
C HIS A 45 7.39 -0.23 -5.01
N ASP A 46 8.24 -0.85 -5.84
CA ASP A 46 9.61 -1.30 -5.49
C ASP A 46 10.67 -0.21 -5.69
N LYS A 47 10.25 0.96 -6.19
CA LYS A 47 11.08 2.13 -6.45
C LYS A 47 10.44 3.37 -5.83
N PRO A 48 11.24 4.44 -5.58
CA PRO A 48 10.70 5.71 -5.11
C PRO A 48 9.62 6.20 -6.06
N TYR A 49 8.47 6.60 -5.50
CA TYR A 49 7.34 7.12 -6.27
C TYR A 49 6.92 8.49 -5.75
N PRO A 50 6.51 9.45 -6.60
CA PRO A 50 6.11 10.78 -6.15
C PRO A 50 5.09 10.74 -4.99
N GLY A 51 5.48 11.27 -3.84
CA GLY A 51 4.62 11.36 -2.65
C GLY A 51 4.60 10.11 -1.77
N ASP A 52 5.52 9.15 -1.96
CA ASP A 52 5.69 7.95 -1.12
C ASP A 52 6.34 8.23 0.25
N HIS A 53 6.78 9.47 0.49
CA HIS A 53 7.50 9.89 1.70
C HIS A 53 8.75 9.03 1.99
N GLY A 54 9.35 8.45 0.95
CA GLY A 54 10.52 7.57 1.06
C GLY A 54 10.21 6.15 1.57
N ILE A 55 8.93 5.78 1.69
CA ILE A 55 8.49 4.45 2.11
C ILE A 55 8.18 3.64 0.86
N GLN A 56 8.86 2.50 0.69
CA GLN A 56 8.66 1.60 -0.44
C GLN A 56 7.88 0.35 -0.04
N TYR A 57 7.58 -0.50 -1.02
CA TYR A 57 6.97 -1.81 -0.77
C TYR A 57 7.87 -2.68 0.10
N GLU A 58 7.31 -3.16 1.21
CA GLU A 58 7.91 -4.18 2.05
C GLU A 58 6.87 -5.28 2.33
N PRO A 59 7.14 -6.56 2.00
CA PRO A 59 6.19 -7.64 2.22
C PRO A 59 5.94 -7.88 3.71
N ALA A 60 4.67 -7.96 4.11
CA ALA A 60 4.26 -8.24 5.48
C ALA A 60 4.66 -9.65 5.94
N HIS A 61 4.65 -10.61 5.01
CA HIS A 61 5.07 -11.98 5.22
C HIS A 61 6.11 -12.37 4.15
N PRO A 62 7.41 -12.13 4.39
CA PRO A 62 8.47 -12.46 3.42
C PRO A 62 8.64 -13.97 3.20
N GLU A 63 8.12 -14.81 4.08
CA GLU A 63 8.16 -16.28 3.99
C GLU A 63 7.06 -16.89 3.10
N ALA A 64 6.13 -16.07 2.60
CA ALA A 64 5.00 -16.54 1.78
C ALA A 64 5.21 -16.40 0.26
N GLU A 65 6.41 -15.98 -0.17
CA GLU A 65 6.81 -15.87 -1.58
C GLU A 65 7.64 -17.08 -2.06
#